data_AF-A0A0P7ZR93-F1
#
_entry.id   AF-A0A0P7ZR93-F1
#
_cell.length_a   1.000
_cell.length_b   1.000
_cell.length_c   1.000
_cell.angle_alpha   90.00
_cell.angle_beta   90.00
_cell.angle_gamma   90.00
#
_symmetry.space_group_name_H-M   'P 1'
#
loop_
_entity.id
_entity.type
_entity.pdbx_description
1 polymer ?
#
loop_
_entity_poly.entity_id
_entity_poly.type
_entity_poly.pdbx_seq_one_letter_code
_entity_poly.pdbx_strand_id
1 'polypeptide(L)' 'MQITIDLPQDLEQDLLRQAAQSNIPLQTLILQALRQLTQPIPDPVSQWSDAVLSYRGIPDFPAFESYRDELLPPQEMELL' A
#
# COMPACT_ATOMS: atom_id res chain seq x y z
N MET A 1 -13.53 23.12 13.10
CA MET A 1 -14.52 22.12 12.66
C MET A 1 -14.96 21.35 13.91
N GLN A 2 -16.25 21.14 14.13
CA GLN A 2 -16.77 20.43 15.30
C GLN A 2 -17.55 19.21 14.80
N ILE A 3 -17.24 18.04 15.34
CA ILE A 3 -17.90 16.77 15.00
C ILE A 3 -18.57 16.29 16.29
N THR A 4 -19.87 15.99 16.21
CA THR A 4 -20.62 15.40 17.31
C THR A 4 -20.84 13.93 16.97
N ILE A 5 -20.51 13.04 17.89
CA ILE A 5 -20.62 11.59 17.71
C ILE A 5 -21.38 11.06 18.92
N ASP A 6 -22.52 10.42 18.69
CA ASP A 6 -23.25 9.73 19.73
C ASP A 6 -22.63 8.35 19.93
N LEU A 7 -22.15 8.08 21.14
CA LEU A 7 -21.49 6.82 21.49
C LEU A 7 -22.38 5.99 22.41
N PRO A 8 -22.39 4.65 22.24
CA PRO A 8 -22.92 3.73 23.24
C PRO A 8 -22.23 3.92 24.61
N GLN A 9 -22.98 3.75 25.71
CA GLN A 9 -22.47 4.01 27.07
C GLN A 9 -21.28 3.11 27.45
N ASP A 10 -21.29 1.86 27.00
CA ASP A 10 -20.20 0.90 27.19
C ASP A 10 -18.91 1.37 26.51
N LEU A 11 -19.00 1.79 25.24
CA LEU A 11 -17.86 2.30 24.48
C LEU A 11 -17.31 3.60 25.08
N GLU A 12 -18.19 4.51 25.52
CA GLU A 12 -17.77 5.76 26.17
C GLU A 12 -16.95 5.48 27.45
N GLN A 13 -17.43 4.57 28.30
CA GLN A 13 -16.74 4.18 29.54
C GLN A 13 -15.36 3.58 29.27
N ASP A 14 -15.26 2.72 28.25
CA ASP A 14 -14.00 2.10 27.87
C ASP A 14 -13.00 3.12 27.31
N LEU A 15 -13.45 4.06 26.48
CA LEU A 15 -12.60 5.13 25.96
C LEU A 15 -12.12 6.07 27.07
N LEU A 16 -12.99 6.43 28.02
CA LEU A 16 -12.61 7.21 29.20
C LEU A 16 -11.57 6.48 30.05
N ARG A 17 -11.74 5.18 30.26
CA ARG A 17 -10.77 4.35 31.00
C ARG A 17 -9.43 4.32 30.29
N GLN A 18 -9.42 4.12 28.97
CA GLN A 18 -8.20 4.04 28.17
C GLN A 18 -7.46 5.39 28.10
N ALA A 19 -8.22 6.49 28.03
CA ALA A 19 -7.68 7.85 28.08
C ALA A 19 -7.00 8.14 29.43
N ALA A 20 -7.63 7.74 30.54
CA ALA A 20 -7.05 7.87 31.87
C ALA A 20 -5.78 7.02 32.06
N GLN A 21 -5.77 5.78 31.57
CA GLN A 21 -4.60 4.89 31.63
C GLN A 21 -3.42 5.43 30.82
N SER A 22 -3.71 5.99 29.64
CA SER A 22 -2.70 6.52 28.73
C SER A 22 -2.30 7.96 29.06
N ASN A 23 -2.94 8.57 30.07
CA ASN A 23 -2.78 9.97 30.47
C ASN A 23 -2.89 10.97 29.30
N ILE A 24 -3.83 10.70 28.38
CA ILE A 24 -4.13 11.58 27.24
C ILE A 24 -5.60 12.01 27.26
N PRO A 25 -5.92 13.20 26.74
CA PRO A 25 -7.31 13.62 26.59
C PRO A 25 -8.09 12.64 25.71
N LEU A 26 -9.35 12.38 26.08
CA LEU A 26 -10.26 11.51 25.33
C LEU A 26 -10.33 11.89 23.83
N GLN A 27 -10.39 13.19 23.55
CA GLN A 27 -10.42 13.72 22.18
C GLN A 27 -9.16 13.34 21.40
N THR A 28 -7.98 13.38 22.03
CA THR A 28 -6.72 12.98 21.41
C THR A 28 -6.72 11.49 21.09
N LEU A 29 -7.24 10.65 21.99
CA LEU A 29 -7.37 9.22 21.78
C LEU A 29 -8.30 8.90 20.60
N ILE A 30 -9.46 9.57 20.53
CA ILE A 30 -10.41 9.42 19.42
C ILE A 30 -9.77 9.85 18.09
N LEU A 31 -9.06 10.99 18.07
CA LEU A 31 -8.39 11.47 16.86
C LEU A 31 -7.25 10.54 16.41
N GLN A 32 -6.51 9.95 17.35
CA GLN A 32 -5.48 8.95 17.03
C GLN A 32 -6.08 7.69 16.41
N ALA A 33 -7.17 7.18 16.98
CA ALA A 33 -7.87 6.02 16.44
C ALA A 33 -8.40 6.31 15.04
N LEU A 34 -9.05 7.46 14.85
CA LEU A 34 -9.51 7.90 13.52
C LEU A 34 -8.34 8.02 12.54
N ARG A 35 -7.23 8.62 12.96
CA ARG A 35 -6.04 8.75 12.11
C ARG A 35 -5.46 7.40 11.70
N GLN A 36 -5.48 6.39 12.56
CA GLN A 36 -5.02 5.04 12.20
C GLN A 36 -5.95 4.37 11.18
N LEU A 37 -7.26 4.59 11.30
CA LEU A 37 -8.26 4.05 10.37
C LEU A 37 -8.27 4.77 9.02
N THR A 38 -8.09 6.10 9.03
CA THR A 38 -8.11 6.94 7.84
C THR A 38 -6.72 7.21 7.28
N GLN A 39 -5.66 6.74 7.95
CA GLN A 39 -4.34 6.75 7.34
C GLN A 39 -4.51 5.93 6.07
N PRO A 40 -4.28 6.53 4.88
CA PRO A 40 -4.14 5.70 3.71
C PRO A 40 -3.02 4.74 4.10
N ILE A 41 -3.34 3.44 4.19
CA ILE A 41 -2.36 2.42 3.85
C ILE A 41 -1.78 3.02 2.57
N PRO A 42 -0.48 3.41 2.54
CA PRO A 42 0.08 3.93 1.30
C PRO A 42 -0.34 2.86 0.30
N ASP A 43 -1.22 3.24 -0.64
CA ASP A 43 -1.62 2.34 -1.71
C ASP A 43 -0.31 1.68 -2.07
N PRO A 44 -0.16 0.35 -1.92
CA PRO A 44 1.11 -0.26 -2.22
C PRO A 44 1.30 0.16 -3.66
N VAL A 45 2.13 1.18 -3.85
CA VAL A 45 2.43 1.70 -5.16
C VAL A 45 2.84 0.41 -5.80
N SER A 46 2.19 0.04 -6.90
CA SER A 46 2.52 -1.20 -7.60
C SER A 46 3.92 -1.08 -8.23
N GLN A 47 4.84 -0.37 -7.57
CA GLN A 47 6.25 -0.38 -7.71
C GLN A 47 6.75 -1.76 -7.28
N TRP A 48 7.54 -2.31 -8.17
CA TRP A 48 8.21 -3.57 -7.92
C TRP A 48 9.18 -3.39 -6.76
N SER A 49 9.48 -4.47 -6.03
CA SER A 49 10.44 -4.40 -4.94
C SER A 49 11.83 -4.01 -5.46
N ASP A 50 12.65 -3.43 -4.58
CA ASP A 50 14.04 -3.08 -4.92
C ASP A 50 14.83 -4.27 -5.46
N ALA A 51 14.50 -5.48 -5.00
CA ALA A 51 15.09 -6.72 -5.50
C ALA A 51 14.85 -6.91 -7.00
N VAL A 52 13.67 -6.54 -7.52
CA VAL A 52 13.40 -6.65 -8.95
C VAL A 52 13.95 -5.44 -9.72
N LEU A 53 13.86 -4.23 -9.16
CA LEU A 53 14.38 -3.01 -9.80
C LEU A 53 15.93 -3.00 -9.91
N SER A 54 16.62 -3.66 -8.98
CA SER A 54 18.08 -3.75 -8.95
C SER A 54 18.64 -4.98 -9.67
N TYR A 55 17.77 -5.88 -10.16
CA TYR A 55 18.21 -7.09 -10.84
C TYR A 55 18.98 -6.76 -12.13
N ARG A 56 20.18 -7.34 -12.28
CA ARG A 56 21.10 -7.09 -13.40
C ARG A 56 21.19 -8.27 -14.39
N GLY A 57 20.35 -9.29 -14.23
CA GLY A 57 20.45 -10.53 -15.01
C GLY A 57 21.39 -11.55 -14.38
N ILE A 58 21.47 -12.74 -15.00
CA ILE A 58 22.40 -13.81 -14.64
C ILE A 58 23.56 -13.77 -15.65
N PRO A 59 24.84 -13.88 -15.22
CA PRO A 59 25.99 -13.78 -16.12
C PRO A 59 25.99 -14.76 -17.29
N ASP A 60 25.46 -15.97 -17.09
CA ASP A 60 25.38 -17.02 -18.11
C ASP A 60 24.15 -16.90 -19.01
N PHE A 61 23.33 -15.87 -18.83
CA PHE A 61 22.15 -15.64 -19.65
C PHE A 61 22.51 -14.80 -20.89
N PRO A 62 21.99 -15.16 -22.08
CA PRO A 62 22.18 -14.34 -23.26
C PRO A 62 21.66 -12.92 -23.05
N ALA A 63 22.35 -11.93 -23.60
CA ALA A 63 21.93 -10.55 -23.52
C ALA A 63 20.51 -10.37 -24.09
N PHE A 64 19.77 -9.39 -23.56
CA PHE A 64 18.45 -9.02 -24.08
C PHE A 64 18.56 -8.78 -25.59
N GLU A 65 17.67 -9.41 -26.37
CA GLU A 65 17.62 -9.35 -27.85
C GLU A 65 18.85 -9.89 -28.60
N SER A 66 19.73 -10.67 -27.95
CA SER A 66 20.92 -11.26 -28.60
C SER A 66 20.65 -12.09 -29.87
N TYR A 67 19.48 -12.73 -29.97
CA TYR A 67 19.06 -13.53 -31.14
C TYR A 67 18.10 -12.80 -32.06
N ARG A 68 17.93 -11.49 -31.90
CA ARG A 68 16.92 -10.72 -32.66
C ARG A 68 17.12 -10.83 -34.17
N ASP A 69 18.37 -10.87 -34.62
CA ASP A 69 18.71 -10.99 -36.03
C ASP A 69 18.51 -12.41 -36.59
N GLU A 70 18.33 -13.41 -35.73
CA GLU A 70 18.02 -14.80 -36.09
C GLU A 70 16.51 -15.05 -36.22
N LEU A 71 15.67 -14.08 -35.81
CA LEU A 71 14.23 -14.20 -35.90
C LEU A 71 13.76 -14.04 -37.35
N LEU A 72 12.87 -14.93 -37.78
CA LEU A 72 12.14 -14.73 -39.03
C LEU A 72 11.31 -13.44 -38.94
N PRO A 73 11.19 -12.68 -40.04
CA PRO A 73 10.31 -11.53 -40.06
C PRO A 73 8.88 -11.98 -39.71
N PRO A 74 8.09 -11.15 -39.00
CA PRO A 74 6.70 -11.45 -38.72
C PRO A 74 5.98 -11.81 -40.02
N GLN A 75 5.31 -12.96 -40.03
CA GLN A 75 4.45 -13.30 -41.15
C GLN A 75 3.25 -12.36 -41.12
N GLU A 76 3.03 -11.62 -42.20
CA GLU A 76 1.77 -10.90 -42.37
C GLU A 76 0.66 -11.94 -42.43
N MET A 77 -0.17 -11.97 -41.39
CA MET A 77 -1.38 -12.77 -41.40
C MET A 77 -2.34 -12.05 -42.35
N GLU A 78 -2.60 -12.64 -43.52
CA GLU A 78 -3.67 -12.18 -44.41
C GLU A 78 -4.98 -12.26 -43.61
N LEU A 79 -5.47 -11.09 -43.16
CA LEU A 79 -6.79 -10.99 -42.55
C LEU A 79 -7.81 -11.34 -43.64
N LEU A 80 -8.37 -12.55 -43.55
CA LEU A 80 -9.45 -13.05 -44.41
C LEU A 80 -10.70 -12.16 -44.34
#